data_AF-A0A397VM60-F1
#
_entry.id   AF-A0A397VM60-F1
#
_cell.length_a   1.000
_cell.length_b   1.000
_cell.length_c   1.000
_cell.angle_alpha   90.00
_cell.angle_beta   90.00
_cell.angle_gamma   90.00
#
_symmetry.space_group_name_H-M   'P 1'
#
loop_
_entity.id
_entity.type
_entity.pdbx_description
1 polymer ?
#
loop_
_entity_poly.entity_id
_entity_poly.type
_entity_poly.pdbx_seq_one_letter_code
_entity_poly.pdbx_strand_id
1 'polypeptide(L)'
;MSKYKVTLISRGEIIQNLHFGPHTKDWWISRPTNNDATYTHLYPVRLGMKTLTTINQRDFIVTVVQNGFEPGYLCQSEALQSNVCKSSSEAVTSTYQQAFSAKTRLDGLQVMGFDNPEICKILLTDIHFHPYSFKIGTNINLTIFGIGKSNNPNWKYAGKGYQSSFVHNFRKTRALFFQEFSNKEAIVKVYQNSQEAYAFRDTDPNTVWNRIGILTQFTGNTLFGLEHEQTKSEINKEQTLTCTVEDWQNELIMNKLFNYHLKKFIVASRDGHGRSRSVIGRS
;
A
#
# COMPACT_ATOMS: atom_id res chain seq x y z
N MET A 1 -13.70 22.63 -4.90
CA MET A 1 -14.57 21.95 -5.89
C MET A 1 -13.67 21.11 -6.79
N SER A 2 -14.06 19.88 -7.14
CA SER A 2 -13.24 19.03 -8.02
C SER A 2 -13.15 19.65 -9.41
N LYS A 3 -11.96 19.63 -10.01
CA LYS A 3 -11.75 20.23 -11.34
C LYS A 3 -12.49 19.48 -12.45
N TYR A 4 -12.69 18.17 -12.25
CA TYR A 4 -13.34 17.29 -13.19
C TYR A 4 -14.56 16.62 -12.55
N LYS A 5 -15.55 16.30 -13.37
CA LYS A 5 -16.63 15.39 -13.01
C LYS A 5 -16.16 13.97 -13.29
N VAL A 6 -15.95 13.19 -12.23
CA VAL A 6 -15.44 11.82 -12.31
C VAL A 6 -16.48 10.84 -11.76
N THR A 7 -16.68 9.74 -12.47
CA THR A 7 -17.51 8.61 -12.04
C THR A 7 -16.66 7.35 -11.91
N LEU A 8 -16.72 6.68 -10.76
CA LEU A 8 -16.11 5.36 -10.57
C LEU A 8 -17.01 4.31 -11.24
N ILE A 9 -16.56 3.73 -12.35
CA ILE A 9 -17.29 2.68 -13.07
C ILE A 9 -17.08 1.33 -12.38
N SER A 10 -15.83 1.03 -12.03
CA SER A 10 -15.44 -0.19 -11.35
C SER A 10 -14.44 0.12 -10.25
N ARG A 11 -14.69 -0.41 -9.06
CA ARG A 11 -13.79 -0.29 -7.91
C ARG A 11 -12.46 -1.01 -8.14
N GLY A 12 -12.46 -2.11 -8.88
CA GLY A 12 -11.30 -3.01 -8.98
C GLY A 12 -11.03 -3.79 -7.69
N GLU A 13 -9.89 -4.49 -7.69
CA GLU A 13 -9.51 -5.47 -6.68
C GLU A 13 -8.24 -5.08 -5.91
N ILE A 14 -8.21 -5.47 -4.64
CA ILE A 14 -7.01 -5.43 -3.80
C ILE A 14 -6.34 -6.80 -3.92
N ILE A 15 -5.14 -6.81 -4.52
CA ILE A 15 -4.30 -7.99 -4.64
C ILE A 15 -3.24 -7.95 -3.55
N GLN A 16 -3.17 -8.99 -2.71
CA GLN A 16 -2.29 -9.03 -1.54
C GLN A 16 -0.83 -8.75 -1.88
N ASN A 17 -0.29 -9.41 -2.91
CA ASN A 17 1.12 -9.26 -3.31
C ASN A 17 1.44 -7.86 -3.87
N LEU A 18 0.48 -7.18 -4.49
CA LEU A 18 0.67 -5.84 -5.05
C LEU A 18 0.50 -4.76 -3.98
N HIS A 19 -0.55 -4.86 -3.16
CA HIS A 19 -0.95 -3.80 -2.23
C HIS A 19 -0.30 -3.94 -0.84
N PHE A 20 0.17 -5.13 -0.46
CA PHE A 20 0.77 -5.37 0.86
C PHE A 20 2.09 -6.15 0.78
N GLY A 21 2.64 -6.30 -0.43
CA GLY A 21 3.97 -6.86 -0.68
C GLY A 21 5.06 -5.80 -0.75
N PRO A 22 6.28 -6.17 -1.15
CA PRO A 22 7.42 -5.25 -1.24
C PRO A 22 7.14 -4.02 -2.13
N HIS A 23 6.38 -4.17 -3.21
CA HIS A 23 6.07 -3.09 -4.14
C HIS A 23 4.81 -2.27 -3.77
N THR A 24 4.31 -2.42 -2.55
CA THR A 24 3.12 -1.73 -2.02
C THR A 24 3.14 -0.22 -2.27
N LYS A 25 4.29 0.45 -2.13
CA LYS A 25 4.40 1.91 -2.26
C LYS A 25 3.84 2.47 -3.59
N ASP A 26 3.85 1.66 -4.66
CA ASP A 26 3.40 2.08 -5.98
C ASP A 26 1.89 1.90 -6.17
N TRP A 27 1.24 1.14 -5.30
CA TRP A 27 -0.20 0.84 -5.30
C TRP A 27 -1.00 1.70 -4.31
N TRP A 28 -0.35 2.61 -3.60
CA TRP A 28 -0.95 3.51 -2.62
C TRP A 28 -0.53 4.96 -2.85
N ILE A 29 -1.48 5.87 -2.98
CA ILE A 29 -1.22 7.26 -3.33
C ILE A 29 -1.84 8.24 -2.34
N SER A 30 -1.19 9.37 -2.13
CA SER A 30 -1.74 10.48 -1.34
C SER A 30 -2.77 11.27 -2.14
N ARG A 31 -3.81 11.78 -1.47
CA ARG A 31 -4.75 12.71 -2.13
C ARG A 31 -4.08 14.05 -2.41
N PRO A 32 -4.45 14.73 -3.52
CA PRO A 32 -3.94 16.07 -3.83
C PRO A 32 -4.24 17.13 -2.77
N THR A 33 -5.31 16.94 -1.99
CA THR A 33 -5.78 17.89 -0.97
C THR A 33 -5.37 17.49 0.45
N ASN A 34 -4.39 16.59 0.62
CA ASN A 34 -3.95 16.21 1.96
C ASN A 34 -3.09 17.33 2.56
N ASN A 35 -3.64 18.04 3.54
CA ASN A 35 -3.02 19.17 4.22
C ASN A 35 -2.47 18.81 5.61
N ASP A 36 -2.49 17.52 6.01
CA ASP A 36 -1.93 17.12 7.29
C ASP A 36 -0.40 17.15 7.24
N ALA A 37 0.17 18.03 8.07
CA ALA A 37 1.62 18.21 8.17
C ALA A 37 2.33 17.08 8.94
N THR A 38 1.59 16.26 9.69
CA THR A 38 2.13 15.23 10.58
C THR A 38 2.28 13.89 9.87
N TYR A 39 1.23 13.41 9.21
CA TYR A 39 1.26 12.19 8.39
C TYR A 39 0.23 12.27 7.27
N THR A 40 0.37 11.41 6.27
CA THR A 40 -0.41 11.43 5.04
C THR A 40 -1.08 10.07 4.84
N HIS A 41 -2.40 10.01 4.95
CA HIS A 41 -3.17 8.84 4.53
C HIS A 41 -3.03 8.56 3.04
N LEU A 42 -2.93 7.28 2.70
CA LEU A 42 -2.79 6.80 1.33
C LEU A 42 -4.02 6.02 0.87
N TYR A 43 -4.31 6.07 -0.41
CA TYR A 43 -5.51 5.49 -1.01
C TYR A 43 -5.08 4.48 -2.08
N PRO A 44 -5.78 3.34 -2.20
CA PRO A 44 -5.33 2.28 -3.07
C PRO A 44 -5.63 2.62 -4.53
N VAL A 45 -4.68 2.31 -5.40
CA VAL A 45 -4.89 2.21 -6.84
C VAL A 45 -5.23 0.75 -7.13
N ARG A 46 -6.50 0.39 -7.26
CA ARG A 46 -6.91 -1.02 -7.34
C ARG A 46 -6.71 -1.60 -8.73
N LEU A 47 -6.31 -2.88 -8.81
CA LEU A 47 -6.18 -3.57 -10.09
C LEU A 47 -7.55 -3.70 -10.77
N GLY A 48 -7.67 -3.31 -12.04
CA GLY A 48 -8.94 -3.31 -12.76
C GLY A 48 -9.88 -2.17 -12.37
N MET A 49 -9.45 -1.21 -11.55
CA MET A 49 -10.18 0.03 -11.29
C MET A 49 -10.47 0.77 -12.59
N LYS A 50 -11.70 1.26 -12.76
CA LYS A 50 -12.14 2.03 -13.92
C LYS A 50 -12.83 3.33 -13.51
N THR A 51 -12.39 4.44 -14.09
CA THR A 51 -12.98 5.77 -13.86
C THR A 51 -13.32 6.43 -15.18
N LEU A 52 -14.48 7.06 -15.26
CA LEU A 52 -14.91 7.89 -16.38
C LEU A 52 -14.77 9.36 -16.01
N THR A 53 -14.14 10.12 -16.89
CA THR A 53 -14.07 11.57 -16.80
C THR A 53 -14.43 12.19 -18.14
N THR A 54 -15.31 13.19 -18.11
CA THR A 54 -15.68 13.96 -19.31
C THR A 54 -14.78 15.18 -19.44
N ILE A 55 -14.07 15.29 -20.57
CA ILE A 55 -13.20 16.42 -20.90
C ILE A 55 -13.57 16.90 -22.30
N ASN A 56 -13.85 18.20 -22.46
CA ASN A 56 -14.31 18.78 -23.73
C ASN A 56 -15.48 18.01 -24.35
N GLN A 57 -16.49 17.70 -23.54
CA GLN A 57 -17.71 16.97 -23.93
C GLN A 57 -17.45 15.54 -24.45
N ARG A 58 -16.25 15.00 -24.25
CA ARG A 58 -15.87 13.64 -24.63
C ARG A 58 -15.50 12.83 -23.39
N ASP A 59 -15.97 11.59 -23.34
CA ASP A 59 -15.71 10.69 -22.21
C ASP A 59 -14.39 9.95 -22.38
N PHE A 60 -13.64 9.89 -21.29
CA PHE A 60 -12.37 9.18 -21.17
C PHE A 60 -12.47 8.18 -20.03
N ILE A 61 -12.31 6.90 -20.36
CA ILE A 61 -12.31 5.81 -19.38
C ILE A 61 -10.87 5.42 -19.11
N VAL A 62 -10.41 5.64 -17.88
CA VAL A 62 -9.10 5.17 -17.41
C VAL A 62 -9.27 3.81 -16.76
N THR A 63 -8.45 2.83 -17.16
CA THR A 63 -8.39 1.49 -16.56
C THR A 63 -7.01 1.26 -15.95
N VAL A 64 -6.97 0.82 -14.69
CA VAL A 64 -5.74 0.37 -14.02
C VAL A 64 -5.46 -1.07 -14.41
N VAL A 65 -4.26 -1.32 -14.91
CA VAL A 65 -3.73 -2.64 -15.24
C VAL A 65 -2.44 -2.89 -14.47
N GLN A 66 -1.98 -4.14 -14.44
CA GLN A 66 -0.67 -4.46 -13.87
C GLN A 66 0.41 -4.27 -14.95
N ASN A 67 1.47 -3.54 -14.64
CA ASN A 67 2.64 -3.36 -15.50
C ASN A 67 3.91 -3.76 -14.75
N GLY A 68 4.24 -5.06 -14.77
CA GLY A 68 5.26 -5.62 -13.89
C GLY A 68 4.80 -5.61 -12.43
N PHE A 69 5.51 -4.89 -11.57
CA PHE A 69 5.16 -4.73 -10.15
C PHE A 69 4.47 -3.40 -9.83
N GLU A 70 4.28 -2.54 -10.83
CA GLU A 70 3.71 -1.20 -10.70
C GLU A 70 2.34 -1.14 -11.40
N PRO A 71 1.48 -0.17 -11.03
CA PRO A 71 0.26 0.09 -11.80
C PRO A 71 0.60 0.66 -13.18
N GLY A 72 -0.05 0.12 -14.21
CA GLY A 72 -0.13 0.70 -15.54
C GLY A 72 -1.51 1.31 -15.79
N TYR A 73 -1.57 2.28 -16.70
CA TYR A 73 -2.80 3.01 -16.98
C TYR A 73 -3.11 2.97 -18.47
N LEU A 74 -4.31 2.54 -18.80
CA LEU A 74 -4.88 2.61 -20.15
C LEU A 74 -5.97 3.67 -20.16
N CYS A 75 -6.10 4.43 -21.24
CA CYS A 75 -7.21 5.34 -21.46
C CYS A 75 -7.92 5.03 -22.78
N GLN A 76 -9.22 4.82 -22.72
CA GLN A 76 -10.08 4.61 -23.88
C GLN A 76 -11.07 5.77 -24.02
N SER A 77 -11.31 6.19 -25.27
CA SER A 77 -12.35 7.16 -25.61
C SER A 77 -12.94 6.83 -26.97
N GLU A 78 -14.19 6.35 -26.99
CA GLU A 78 -14.83 5.75 -28.18
C GLU A 78 -13.94 4.61 -28.75
N ALA A 79 -13.52 4.74 -30.02
CA ALA A 79 -12.64 3.79 -30.70
C ALA A 79 -11.14 4.03 -30.43
N LEU A 80 -10.77 5.11 -29.75
CA LEU A 80 -9.36 5.45 -29.47
C LEU A 80 -8.89 4.82 -28.16
N GLN A 81 -7.64 4.37 -28.14
CA GLN A 81 -7.02 3.79 -26.95
C GLN A 81 -5.54 4.20 -26.86
N SER A 82 -5.06 4.46 -25.64
CA SER A 82 -3.63 4.62 -25.36
C SER A 82 -2.91 3.26 -25.29
N ASN A 83 -1.59 3.29 -25.41
CA ASN A 83 -0.74 2.22 -24.87
C ASN A 83 -0.81 2.22 -23.33
N VAL A 84 -0.24 1.18 -22.70
CA VAL A 84 -0.06 1.16 -21.24
C VAL A 84 0.95 2.24 -20.85
N CYS A 85 0.48 3.23 -20.10
CA CYS A 85 1.27 4.37 -19.63
C CYS A 85 1.63 4.20 -18.14
N LYS A 86 2.65 4.96 -17.70
CA LYS A 86 3.11 4.94 -16.29
C LYS A 86 2.28 5.81 -15.36
N SER A 87 1.42 6.66 -15.92
CA SER A 87 0.49 7.50 -15.16
C SER A 87 -0.83 7.66 -15.89
N SER A 88 -1.89 7.93 -15.14
CA SER A 88 -3.20 8.27 -15.71
C SER A 88 -3.19 9.59 -16.48
N SER A 89 -2.38 10.58 -16.07
CA SER A 89 -2.15 11.80 -16.85
C SER A 89 -1.66 11.48 -18.26
N GLU A 90 -0.63 10.65 -18.37
CA GLU A 90 -0.03 10.28 -19.64
C GLU A 90 -1.02 9.50 -20.53
N ALA A 91 -1.74 8.54 -19.94
CA ALA A 91 -2.76 7.77 -20.66
C ALA A 91 -3.84 8.67 -21.25
N VAL A 92 -4.40 9.58 -20.44
CA VAL A 92 -5.49 10.45 -20.88
C VAL A 92 -4.99 11.52 -21.85
N THR A 93 -3.83 12.13 -21.61
CA THR A 93 -3.24 13.09 -22.55
C THR A 93 -2.91 12.45 -23.89
N SER A 94 -2.45 11.19 -23.91
CA SER A 94 -2.21 10.44 -25.15
C SER A 94 -3.50 10.23 -25.95
N THR A 95 -4.56 9.72 -25.31
CA THR A 95 -5.86 9.49 -25.96
C THR A 95 -6.51 10.82 -26.39
N TYR A 96 -6.39 11.86 -25.58
CA TYR A 96 -6.88 13.21 -25.91
C TYR A 96 -6.17 13.78 -27.14
N GLN A 97 -4.84 13.62 -27.24
CA GLN A 97 -4.07 14.10 -28.38
C GLN A 97 -4.49 13.39 -29.67
N GLN A 98 -4.79 12.09 -29.62
CA GLN A 98 -5.34 11.36 -30.77
C GLN A 98 -6.72 11.89 -31.18
N ALA A 99 -7.58 12.25 -30.20
CA ALA A 99 -8.94 12.72 -30.46
C ALA A 99 -9.00 14.14 -31.04
N PHE A 100 -8.14 15.04 -30.57
CA PHE A 100 -8.25 16.48 -30.86
C PHE A 100 -7.04 17.08 -31.58
N SER A 101 -6.03 16.28 -31.90
CA SER A 101 -4.75 16.75 -32.46
C SER A 101 -4.08 17.87 -31.63
N ALA A 102 -4.36 17.91 -30.32
CA ALA A 102 -3.90 18.94 -29.40
C ALA A 102 -3.38 18.34 -28.10
N LYS A 103 -2.38 18.98 -27.49
CA LYS A 103 -1.85 18.57 -26.18
C LYS A 103 -2.57 19.30 -25.07
N THR A 104 -2.90 18.57 -24.01
CA THR A 104 -3.44 19.13 -22.77
C THR A 104 -2.71 18.56 -21.57
N ARG A 105 -2.46 19.39 -20.57
CA ARG A 105 -1.85 18.96 -19.31
C ARG A 105 -2.96 18.67 -18.30
N LEU A 106 -3.14 17.39 -18.00
CA LEU A 106 -4.14 16.90 -17.07
C LEU A 106 -3.49 16.38 -15.79
N ASP A 107 -4.15 16.64 -14.67
CA ASP A 107 -3.78 16.05 -13.38
C ASP A 107 -4.42 14.66 -13.29
N GLY A 108 -3.60 13.62 -13.37
CA GLY A 108 -4.04 12.24 -13.46
C GLY A 108 -4.74 11.75 -12.20
N LEU A 109 -4.39 12.32 -11.04
CA LEU A 109 -5.06 11.96 -9.79
C LEU A 109 -6.47 12.53 -9.75
N GLN A 110 -6.63 13.78 -10.18
CA GLN A 110 -7.95 14.40 -10.29
C GLN A 110 -8.78 13.78 -11.41
N VAL A 111 -8.18 13.40 -12.54
CA VAL A 111 -8.90 12.69 -13.63
C VAL A 111 -9.34 11.29 -13.20
N MET A 112 -8.70 10.69 -12.21
CA MET A 112 -9.14 9.44 -11.58
C MET A 112 -10.01 9.66 -10.33
N GLY A 113 -10.31 10.91 -9.97
CA GLY A 113 -11.23 11.23 -8.89
C GLY A 113 -10.65 11.05 -7.48
N PHE A 114 -9.33 11.08 -7.30
CA PHE A 114 -8.71 11.03 -5.96
C PHE A 114 -8.88 12.33 -5.16
N ASP A 115 -9.36 13.40 -5.78
CA ASP A 115 -9.84 14.59 -5.08
C ASP A 115 -11.29 14.44 -4.59
N ASN A 116 -12.06 13.47 -5.10
CA ASN A 116 -13.43 13.18 -4.69
C ASN A 116 -13.48 12.29 -3.42
N PRO A 117 -13.98 12.81 -2.26
CA PRO A 117 -14.06 12.04 -1.02
C PRO A 117 -14.91 10.77 -1.11
N GLU A 118 -15.99 10.77 -1.89
CA GLU A 118 -16.89 9.61 -2.00
C GLU A 118 -16.25 8.47 -2.78
N ILE A 119 -15.54 8.79 -3.88
CA ILE A 119 -14.72 7.80 -4.60
C ILE A 119 -13.67 7.23 -3.66
N CYS A 120 -12.94 8.09 -2.94
CA CYS A 120 -11.93 7.67 -1.99
C CYS A 120 -12.49 6.75 -0.88
N LYS A 121 -13.68 7.05 -0.37
CA LYS A 121 -14.40 6.22 0.62
C LYS A 121 -14.73 4.84 0.04
N ILE A 122 -15.24 4.77 -1.19
CA ILE A 122 -15.50 3.50 -1.88
C ILE A 122 -14.20 2.73 -2.08
N LEU A 123 -13.11 3.39 -2.47
CA LEU A 123 -11.81 2.75 -2.66
C LEU A 123 -11.22 2.19 -1.36
N LEU A 124 -11.63 2.67 -0.18
CA LEU A 124 -11.20 2.15 1.12
C LEU A 124 -12.04 0.96 1.65
N THR A 125 -13.15 0.63 1.01
CA THR A 125 -13.97 -0.52 1.43
C THR A 125 -13.20 -1.84 1.33
N ASP A 126 -13.41 -2.78 2.26
CA ASP A 126 -12.66 -4.06 2.38
C ASP A 126 -11.16 -3.94 2.72
N ILE A 127 -10.67 -2.75 3.11
CA ILE A 127 -9.30 -2.57 3.61
C ILE A 127 -9.29 -2.64 5.13
N HIS A 128 -8.48 -3.56 5.67
CA HIS A 128 -8.38 -3.79 7.12
C HIS A 128 -7.54 -2.71 7.83
N PHE A 129 -6.43 -2.32 7.21
CA PHE A 129 -5.54 -1.29 7.73
C PHE A 129 -5.34 -0.23 6.66
N HIS A 130 -5.62 1.04 7.00
CA HIS A 130 -5.47 2.17 6.08
C HIS A 130 -4.01 2.66 6.13
N PRO A 131 -3.20 2.44 5.09
CA PRO A 131 -1.81 2.86 5.07
C PRO A 131 -1.65 4.38 5.17
N TYR A 132 -0.54 4.78 5.76
CA TYR A 132 -0.14 6.18 5.85
C TYR A 132 1.37 6.32 5.76
N SER A 133 1.82 7.52 5.40
CA SER A 133 3.24 7.85 5.35
C SER A 133 3.55 9.11 6.14
N PHE A 134 4.77 9.20 6.68
CA PHE A 134 5.27 10.41 7.33
C PHE A 134 6.77 10.54 7.10
N LYS A 135 7.28 11.77 7.30
CA LYS A 135 8.71 12.05 7.11
C LYS A 135 9.51 11.73 8.36
N ILE A 136 10.66 11.10 8.17
CA ILE A 136 11.71 10.95 9.18
C ILE A 136 12.89 11.81 8.73
N GLY A 137 13.21 12.83 9.52
CA GLY A 137 14.17 13.86 9.11
C GLY A 137 13.75 14.55 7.81
N THR A 138 14.73 14.92 6.99
CA THR A 138 14.49 15.69 5.75
C THR A 138 14.15 14.83 4.53
N ASN A 139 14.68 13.60 4.46
CA ASN A 139 14.76 12.86 3.19
C ASN A 139 14.14 11.46 3.20
N ILE A 140 13.63 10.98 4.34
CA ILE A 140 13.02 9.65 4.42
C ILE A 140 11.50 9.84 4.49
N ASN A 141 10.78 9.33 3.49
CA ASN A 141 9.34 9.16 3.57
C ASN A 141 9.04 7.71 3.93
N LEU A 142 8.65 7.46 5.18
CA LEU A 142 8.33 6.14 5.67
C LEU A 142 6.84 5.86 5.47
N THR A 143 6.52 4.73 4.88
CA THR A 143 5.15 4.25 4.70
C THR A 143 4.88 3.06 5.62
N ILE A 144 3.82 3.14 6.40
CA ILE A 144 3.27 2.02 7.19
C ILE A 144 2.09 1.45 6.42
N PHE A 145 2.09 0.15 6.13
CA PHE A 145 1.03 -0.53 5.37
C PHE A 145 0.58 -1.85 6.01
N GLY A 146 1.16 -2.23 7.15
CA GLY A 146 0.68 -3.30 8.00
C GLY A 146 0.89 -2.94 9.47
N ILE A 147 -0.05 -3.35 10.31
CA ILE A 147 0.04 -3.22 11.76
C ILE A 147 -0.05 -4.59 12.41
N GLY A 148 0.71 -4.77 13.49
CA GLY A 148 0.74 -6.00 14.26
C GLY A 148 1.23 -5.68 15.66
N LYS A 149 0.61 -6.32 16.66
CA LYS A 149 0.92 -6.12 18.07
C LYS A 149 1.75 -7.28 18.62
N SER A 150 2.63 -6.98 19.57
CA SER A 150 3.20 -7.94 20.52
C SER A 150 3.17 -7.38 21.95
N ASN A 151 3.55 -8.21 22.91
CA ASN A 151 3.77 -7.79 24.29
C ASN A 151 5.23 -7.34 24.53
N ASN A 152 6.01 -7.09 23.47
CA ASN A 152 7.42 -6.74 23.59
C ASN A 152 7.60 -5.21 23.69
N PRO A 153 7.94 -4.65 24.87
CA PRO A 153 8.13 -3.22 25.04
C PRO A 153 9.35 -2.68 24.26
N ASN A 154 10.36 -3.52 24.00
CA ASN A 154 11.53 -3.12 23.21
C ASN A 154 11.17 -2.86 21.75
N TRP A 155 10.10 -3.48 21.25
CA TRP A 155 9.55 -3.24 19.93
C TRP A 155 8.41 -2.21 19.95
N LYS A 156 8.31 -1.41 21.03
CA LYS A 156 7.19 -0.48 21.25
C LYS A 156 5.82 -1.16 21.06
N TYR A 157 5.73 -2.42 21.48
CA TYR A 157 4.54 -3.27 21.33
C TYR A 157 4.15 -3.60 19.88
N ALA A 158 4.96 -3.26 18.88
CA ALA A 158 4.81 -3.80 17.53
C ALA A 158 5.14 -5.30 17.50
N GLY A 159 4.64 -6.01 16.52
CA GLY A 159 4.82 -7.45 16.39
C GLY A 159 4.48 -7.97 15.01
N LYS A 160 4.38 -9.30 14.90
CA LYS A 160 4.07 -9.98 13.64
C LYS A 160 2.83 -9.37 12.97
N GLY A 161 2.97 -9.01 11.70
CA GLY A 161 1.94 -8.30 10.91
C GLY A 161 2.21 -6.80 10.74
N TYR A 162 3.11 -6.22 11.55
CA TYR A 162 3.64 -4.88 11.32
C TYR A 162 4.53 -4.87 10.08
N GLN A 163 4.30 -3.92 9.18
CA GLN A 163 5.07 -3.77 7.95
C GLN A 163 5.24 -2.29 7.61
N SER A 164 6.48 -1.88 7.37
CA SER A 164 6.81 -0.53 6.91
C SER A 164 7.89 -0.53 5.82
N SER A 165 7.97 0.54 5.04
CA SER A 165 8.99 0.66 4.02
C SER A 165 9.35 2.08 3.68
N PHE A 166 10.57 2.28 3.20
CA PHE A 166 11.02 3.55 2.63
C PHE A 166 12.11 3.31 1.59
N VAL A 167 12.37 4.34 0.78
CA VAL A 167 13.40 4.28 -0.26
C VAL A 167 14.59 5.13 0.16
N HIS A 168 15.78 4.55 0.11
CA HIS A 168 17.02 5.24 0.41
C HIS A 168 18.18 4.65 -0.41
N ASN A 169 19.27 5.41 -0.55
CA ASN A 169 20.45 4.91 -1.24
C ASN A 169 21.20 3.91 -0.36
N PHE A 170 21.49 2.73 -0.89
CA PHE A 170 22.30 1.71 -0.24
C PHE A 170 23.36 1.21 -1.21
N ARG A 171 24.64 1.25 -0.80
CA ARG A 171 25.77 0.83 -1.64
C ARG A 171 25.73 1.49 -3.04
N LYS A 172 25.53 2.82 -3.06
CA LYS A 172 25.44 3.67 -4.27
C LYS A 172 24.26 3.37 -5.21
N THR A 173 23.31 2.53 -4.81
CA THR A 173 22.12 2.19 -5.60
C THR A 173 20.86 2.56 -4.82
N ARG A 174 19.84 3.10 -5.51
CA ARG A 174 18.54 3.37 -4.89
C ARG A 174 17.89 2.03 -4.50
N ALA A 175 17.55 1.88 -3.23
CA ALA A 175 17.02 0.64 -2.69
C ALA A 175 15.74 0.88 -1.88
N LEU A 176 14.85 -0.11 -1.90
CA LEU A 176 13.69 -0.15 -1.02
C LEU A 176 14.05 -0.95 0.23
N PHE A 177 13.88 -0.34 1.39
CA PHE A 177 13.98 -0.99 2.68
C PHE A 177 12.58 -1.42 3.10
N PHE A 178 12.36 -2.71 3.24
CA PHE A 178 11.13 -3.31 3.73
C PHE A 178 11.39 -3.85 5.14
N GLN A 179 10.56 -3.45 6.10
CA GLN A 179 10.74 -3.70 7.51
C GLN A 179 9.54 -4.47 8.05
N GLU A 180 9.79 -5.55 8.79
CA GLU A 180 8.74 -6.36 9.40
C GLU A 180 9.23 -7.00 10.70
N PHE A 181 8.29 -7.55 11.48
CA PHE A 181 8.60 -8.37 12.65
C PHE A 181 8.18 -9.81 12.43
N SER A 182 9.04 -10.73 12.86
CA SER A 182 8.66 -12.12 13.12
C SER A 182 8.26 -12.28 14.60
N ASN A 183 8.05 -13.51 15.04
CA ASN A 183 7.77 -13.79 16.45
C ASN A 183 8.96 -13.45 17.37
N LYS A 184 10.19 -13.42 16.85
CA LYS A 184 11.43 -13.28 17.65
C LYS A 184 12.44 -12.27 17.12
N GLU A 185 12.24 -11.75 15.91
CA GLU A 185 13.23 -10.93 15.22
C GLU A 185 12.58 -9.68 14.60
N ALA A 186 13.33 -8.58 14.63
CA ALA A 186 13.14 -7.48 13.70
C ALA A 186 13.90 -7.78 12.40
N ILE A 187 13.24 -7.56 11.26
CA ILE A 187 13.75 -7.94 9.94
C ILE A 187 13.75 -6.71 9.04
N VAL A 188 14.87 -6.49 8.35
CA VAL A 188 14.99 -5.48 7.29
C VAL A 188 15.47 -6.15 6.02
N LYS A 189 14.62 -6.18 4.99
CA LYS A 189 14.92 -6.66 3.65
C LYS A 189 15.23 -5.47 2.75
N VAL A 190 16.26 -5.58 1.93
CA VAL A 190 16.68 -4.54 1.00
C VAL A 190 16.48 -5.03 -0.42
N TYR A 191 15.62 -4.33 -1.16
CA TYR A 191 15.30 -4.63 -2.54
C TYR A 191 16.02 -3.67 -3.48
N GLN A 192 16.70 -4.22 -4.49
CA GLN A 192 17.35 -3.49 -5.58
C GLN A 192 16.92 -4.13 -6.90
N ASN A 193 16.57 -3.32 -7.91
CA ASN A 193 16.06 -3.81 -9.20
C ASN A 193 14.89 -4.81 -9.06
N SER A 194 13.98 -4.55 -8.11
CA SER A 194 12.82 -5.40 -7.79
C SER A 194 13.14 -6.82 -7.32
N GLN A 195 14.35 -7.05 -6.81
CA GLN A 195 14.78 -8.31 -6.22
C GLN A 195 15.30 -8.09 -4.81
N GLU A 196 15.05 -9.04 -3.91
CA GLU A 196 15.62 -9.03 -2.56
C GLU A 196 17.13 -9.27 -2.68
N ALA A 197 17.92 -8.24 -2.38
CA ALA A 197 19.38 -8.29 -2.47
C ALA A 197 20.03 -8.62 -1.13
N TYR A 198 19.41 -8.18 -0.02
CA TYR A 198 19.92 -8.39 1.33
C TYR A 198 18.77 -8.59 2.31
N ALA A 199 19.02 -9.38 3.37
CA ALA A 199 18.13 -9.52 4.50
C ALA A 199 18.95 -9.44 5.80
N PHE A 200 18.59 -8.49 6.66
CA PHE A 200 19.17 -8.31 7.99
C PHE A 200 18.14 -8.70 9.04
N ARG A 201 18.59 -9.41 10.06
CA ARG A 201 17.77 -9.94 11.15
C ARG A 201 18.48 -9.74 12.46
N ASP A 202 17.76 -9.27 13.46
CA ASP A 202 18.27 -9.15 14.82
C ASP A 202 17.13 -9.14 15.85
N THR A 203 17.46 -9.11 17.13
CA THR A 203 16.49 -9.23 18.22
C THR A 203 15.57 -8.02 18.36
N ASP A 204 15.96 -6.86 17.86
CA ASP A 204 15.16 -5.63 17.95
C ASP A 204 15.51 -4.61 16.83
N PRO A 205 14.68 -3.57 16.64
CA PRO A 205 14.91 -2.58 15.59
C PRO A 205 16.27 -1.88 15.65
N ASN A 206 16.79 -1.58 16.85
CA ASN A 206 18.03 -0.82 16.98
C ASN A 206 19.23 -1.69 16.60
N THR A 207 19.25 -2.95 17.08
CA THR A 207 20.33 -3.88 16.76
C THR A 207 20.40 -4.20 15.26
N VAL A 208 19.25 -4.42 14.60
CA VAL A 208 19.23 -4.67 13.15
C VAL A 208 19.72 -3.46 12.36
N TRP A 209 19.33 -2.23 12.72
CA TRP A 209 19.80 -1.01 12.02
C TRP A 209 21.26 -0.68 12.30
N ASN A 210 21.76 -0.95 13.51
CA ASN A 210 23.18 -0.86 13.82
C ASN A 210 24.02 -1.80 12.94
N ARG A 211 23.54 -3.02 12.69
CA ARG A 211 24.20 -3.99 11.79
C ARG A 211 24.21 -3.53 10.33
N ILE A 212 23.18 -2.83 9.86
CA ILE A 212 23.15 -2.28 8.50
C ILE A 212 24.19 -1.15 8.35
N GLY A 213 24.41 -0.37 9.40
CA GLY A 213 25.51 0.61 9.49
C GLY A 213 25.31 1.89 8.66
N ILE A 214 24.07 2.20 8.28
CA ILE A 214 23.69 3.47 7.64
C ILE A 214 22.62 4.17 8.48
N LEU A 215 22.34 5.43 8.15
CA LEU A 215 21.28 6.21 8.83
C LEU A 215 21.46 6.25 10.36
N THR A 216 22.71 6.22 10.81
CA THR A 216 23.10 6.08 12.23
C THR A 216 22.70 7.29 13.07
N GLN A 217 22.25 8.38 12.45
CA GLN A 217 21.64 9.51 13.14
C GLN A 217 20.23 9.21 13.69
N PHE A 218 19.59 8.12 13.25
CA PHE A 218 18.28 7.69 13.72
C PHE A 218 18.39 6.39 14.50
N THR A 219 17.51 6.22 15.49
CA THR A 219 17.35 4.90 16.13
C THR A 219 16.62 3.96 15.19
N GLY A 220 16.80 2.66 15.39
CA GLY A 220 16.03 1.66 14.64
C GLY A 220 14.53 1.75 14.90
N ASN A 221 14.12 2.08 16.13
CA ASN A 221 12.71 2.34 16.43
C ASN A 221 12.14 3.52 15.64
N THR A 222 12.93 4.59 15.48
CA THR A 222 12.58 5.73 14.63
C THR A 222 12.43 5.28 13.18
N LEU A 223 13.41 4.55 12.62
CA LEU A 223 13.40 4.08 11.23
C LEU A 223 12.29 3.07 10.92
N PHE A 224 11.92 2.25 11.89
CA PHE A 224 10.72 1.40 11.78
C PHE A 224 9.45 2.23 11.79
N GLY A 225 9.44 3.41 12.43
CA GLY A 225 8.31 4.32 12.54
C GLY A 225 7.52 4.20 13.84
N LEU A 226 8.06 3.51 14.83
CA LEU A 226 7.36 3.10 16.05
C LEU A 226 7.17 4.23 17.06
N GLU A 227 7.96 5.30 16.92
CA GLU A 227 7.93 6.44 17.83
C GLU A 227 6.93 7.51 17.37
N HIS A 228 6.42 7.40 16.14
CA HIS A 228 5.43 8.32 15.59
C HIS A 228 4.07 8.13 16.29
N GLU A 229 3.40 9.24 16.64
CA GLU A 229 2.15 9.22 17.42
C GLU A 229 1.04 8.44 16.71
N GLN A 230 0.91 8.58 15.40
CA GLN A 230 -0.06 7.79 14.63
C GLN A 230 0.23 6.29 14.71
N THR A 231 1.50 5.87 14.67
CA THR A 231 1.88 4.46 14.76
C THR A 231 1.57 3.91 16.15
N LYS A 232 1.89 4.65 17.20
CA LYS A 232 1.52 4.29 18.58
C LYS A 232 0.01 4.14 18.73
N SER A 233 -0.76 5.09 18.19
CA SER A 233 -2.23 5.07 18.22
C SER A 233 -2.79 3.82 17.53
N GLU A 234 -2.31 3.48 16.33
CA GLU A 234 -2.76 2.28 15.61
C GLU A 234 -2.36 0.99 16.35
N ILE A 235 -1.14 0.89 16.88
CA ILE A 235 -0.73 -0.26 17.72
C ILE A 235 -1.61 -0.36 18.98
N ASN A 236 -2.00 0.77 19.58
CA ASN A 236 -2.88 0.80 20.74
C ASN A 236 -4.31 0.34 20.41
N LYS A 237 -4.85 0.71 19.25
CA LYS A 237 -6.14 0.20 18.76
C LYS A 237 -6.12 -1.32 18.59
N GLU A 238 -5.00 -1.87 18.13
CA GLU A 238 -4.77 -3.32 18.08
C GLU A 238 -4.77 -3.97 19.47
N GLN A 239 -4.46 -3.22 20.54
CA GLN A 239 -4.61 -3.71 21.92
C GLN A 239 -6.07 -3.86 22.34
N THR A 240 -6.96 -3.06 21.76
CA THR A 240 -8.38 -2.98 22.12
C THR A 240 -9.30 -3.85 21.24
N LEU A 241 -8.77 -4.53 20.23
CA LEU A 241 -9.51 -5.53 19.45
C LEU A 241 -9.67 -6.84 20.25
N THR A 242 -10.28 -6.73 21.43
CA THR A 242 -10.64 -7.85 22.30
C THR A 242 -12.14 -7.77 22.55
N CYS A 243 -12.88 -8.86 22.36
CA CYS A 243 -14.25 -8.97 22.84
C CYS A 243 -14.29 -9.60 24.23
N THR A 244 -15.12 -9.07 25.12
CA THR A 244 -15.56 -9.80 26.31
C THR A 244 -16.62 -10.83 25.94
N VAL A 245 -16.98 -11.76 26.84
CA VAL A 245 -18.04 -12.77 26.57
C VAL A 245 -19.38 -12.10 26.26
N GLU A 246 -19.63 -10.92 26.84
CA GLU A 246 -20.84 -10.13 26.62
C GLU A 246 -20.89 -9.50 25.22
N ASP A 247 -19.72 -9.24 24.62
CA ASP A 247 -19.59 -8.67 23.28
C ASP A 247 -19.80 -9.69 22.15
N TRP A 248 -19.94 -10.99 22.46
CA TRP A 248 -20.09 -12.05 21.44
C TRP A 248 -21.37 -11.91 20.62
N GLN A 249 -22.41 -11.31 21.19
CA GLN A 249 -23.67 -11.02 20.48
C GLN A 249 -23.64 -9.67 19.76
N ASN A 250 -22.60 -8.87 19.97
CA ASN A 250 -22.43 -7.61 19.28
C ASN A 250 -21.87 -7.86 17.87
N GLU A 251 -22.79 -7.96 16.91
CA GLU A 251 -22.47 -8.23 15.51
C GLU A 251 -21.43 -7.25 14.94
N LEU A 252 -21.44 -5.99 15.38
CA LEU A 252 -20.48 -4.98 14.91
C LEU A 252 -19.06 -5.24 15.45
N ILE A 253 -18.91 -5.71 16.69
CA ILE A 253 -17.62 -6.09 17.28
C ILE A 253 -17.15 -7.42 16.68
N MET A 254 -18.04 -8.40 16.56
CA MET A 254 -17.72 -9.71 16.00
C MET A 254 -17.36 -9.64 14.53
N ASN A 255 -18.03 -8.81 13.72
CA ASN A 255 -17.66 -8.60 12.33
C ASN A 255 -16.31 -7.90 12.19
N LYS A 256 -15.95 -6.97 13.10
CA LYS A 256 -14.61 -6.37 13.13
C LYS A 256 -13.56 -7.42 13.44
N LEU A 257 -13.78 -8.26 14.45
CA LEU A 257 -12.87 -9.35 14.83
C LEU A 257 -12.78 -10.43 13.75
N PHE A 258 -13.89 -10.80 13.10
CA PHE A 258 -13.91 -11.77 12.02
C PHE A 258 -13.14 -11.27 10.79
N ASN A 259 -13.39 -10.03 10.36
CA ASN A 259 -12.63 -9.45 9.25
C ASN A 259 -11.14 -9.37 9.60
N TYR A 260 -10.82 -8.92 10.81
CA TYR A 260 -9.45 -8.76 11.25
C TYR A 260 -8.68 -10.10 11.42
N HIS A 261 -9.24 -11.07 12.16
CA HIS A 261 -8.58 -12.32 12.52
C HIS A 261 -8.82 -13.47 11.57
N LEU A 262 -9.93 -13.51 10.82
CA LEU A 262 -10.31 -14.68 10.02
C LEU A 262 -10.22 -14.40 8.51
N LYS A 263 -10.69 -13.24 8.03
CA LYS A 263 -10.60 -12.88 6.60
C LYS A 263 -9.15 -12.71 6.13
N LYS A 264 -8.25 -12.29 7.02
CA LYS A 264 -6.78 -12.24 6.80
C LYS A 264 -6.19 -13.61 6.40
N PHE A 265 -6.78 -14.72 6.83
CA PHE A 265 -6.28 -16.08 6.56
C PHE A 265 -6.95 -16.77 5.37
N ILE A 266 -8.17 -16.39 5.00
CA ILE A 266 -8.90 -17.00 3.87
C ILE A 266 -8.23 -16.69 2.52
N VAL A 267 -7.56 -15.53 2.40
CA VAL A 267 -6.80 -15.17 1.20
C VAL A 267 -5.43 -15.89 1.15
N ALA A 268 -4.79 -16.09 2.31
CA ALA A 268 -3.49 -16.78 2.39
C ALA A 268 -3.57 -18.30 2.15
N SER A 269 -4.73 -18.93 2.36
CA SER A 269 -4.89 -20.38 2.24
C SER A 269 -5.08 -20.88 0.80
N ARG A 270 -5.43 -20.01 -0.16
CA ARG A 270 -5.52 -20.39 -1.58
C ARG A 270 -4.16 -20.62 -2.24
N ASP A 271 -3.08 -20.05 -1.71
CA ASP A 271 -1.72 -20.24 -2.23
C ASP A 271 -0.97 -21.42 -1.56
N GLY A 272 -1.59 -22.11 -0.59
CA GLY A 272 -0.98 -23.21 0.16
C GLY A 272 -1.25 -24.63 -0.37
N HIS A 273 -2.12 -24.81 -1.36
CA HIS A 273 -2.51 -26.13 -1.90
C HIS A 273 -1.85 -26.46 -3.25
N GLY A 274 -0.59 -26.04 -3.45
CA GLY A 274 0.17 -26.25 -4.68
C GLY A 274 1.39 -27.17 -4.59
N ARG A 275 1.71 -27.76 -3.42
CA ARG A 275 2.85 -28.68 -3.27
C ARG A 275 2.57 -29.83 -2.30
N SER A 276 1.71 -30.75 -2.73
CA SER A 276 1.86 -32.17 -2.39
C SER A 276 1.95 -32.92 -3.71
N ARG A 277 3.18 -33.18 -4.18
CA ARG A 277 3.42 -34.27 -5.13
C ARG A 277 3.90 -35.47 -4.33
N SER A 278 3.00 -36.43 -4.29
CA SER A 278 3.19 -37.85 -4.01
C SER A 278 4.54 -38.38 -4.47
N VAL A 279 5.28 -39.00 -3.55
CA VAL A 279 6.20 -40.09 -3.88
C VAL A 279 5.73 -41.31 -3.10
N ILE A 280 4.89 -42.10 -3.76
CA ILE A 280 4.70 -43.53 -3.46
C ILE A 280 4.77 -44.23 -4.81
N GLY A 281 5.72 -45.17 -4.97
CA GLY A 281 5.75 -46.00 -6.17
C GLY A 281 7.02 -46.79 -6.44
N ARG A 282 7.32 -47.79 -5.59
CA ARG A 282 7.85 -49.13 -5.92
C ARG A 282 9.24 -49.27 -6.56
N SER A 283 10.14 -49.94 -5.85
CA SER A 283 10.43 -51.38 -6.02
C SER A 283 10.72 -51.98 -4.66
#